data_AF-K2F7S3-F1
#
_entry.id   AF-K2F7S3-F1
#
_cell.length_a   1.000
_cell.length_b   1.000
_cell.length_c   1.000
_cell.angle_alpha   90.00
_cell.angle_beta   90.00
_cell.angle_gamma   90.00
#
_symmetry.space_group_name_H-M   'P 1'
#
loop_
_entity.id
_entity.type
_entity.pdbx_description
1 polymer ?
#
loop_
_entity_poly.entity_id
_entity_poly.type
_entity_poly.pdbx_seq_one_letter_code
_entity_poly.pdbx_strand_id
1 'polypeptide(L)'
;MLLTADNLYETLDSFRVLTEQITSVNEAAFRRVYGQDEAGIEKNIIYIFRSQRPIPRLKGESDVVYIGQTKGTFRQRYLPSAELHATSKANRIKFEHIVSYYGPIRIMLAQYSQFGDSLLKAEGQLLWWYFQNHCEYPPVNYTKTKVRNDIVPVVNTIA
;
A
#
# COMPACT_ATOMS: atom_id res chain seq x y z
N MET A 1 23.90 -9.33 -8.97
CA MET A 1 23.01 -8.25 -9.44
C MET A 1 22.94 -7.19 -8.36
N LEU A 2 23.11 -5.91 -8.69
CA LEU A 2 22.95 -4.81 -7.73
C LEU A 2 21.48 -4.36 -7.74
N LEU A 3 20.90 -4.09 -6.57
CA LEU A 3 19.54 -3.55 -6.44
C LEU A 3 19.62 -2.02 -6.38
N THR A 4 18.90 -1.34 -7.26
CA THR A 4 18.92 0.12 -7.40
C THR A 4 17.53 0.66 -7.73
N ALA A 5 17.40 1.98 -7.85
CA ALA A 5 16.16 2.59 -8.32
C ALA A 5 15.82 2.19 -9.76
N ASP A 6 16.82 1.94 -10.61
CA ASP A 6 16.63 1.68 -12.05
C ASP A 6 15.99 0.32 -12.32
N ASN A 7 16.24 -0.67 -11.45
CA ASN A 7 15.65 -2.00 -11.53
C ASN A 7 14.61 -2.25 -10.43
N LEU A 8 14.02 -1.18 -9.87
CA LEU A 8 13.02 -1.28 -8.80
C LEU A 8 11.88 -2.22 -9.21
N TYR A 9 11.29 -2.03 -10.39
CA TYR A 9 10.12 -2.80 -10.82
C TYR A 9 10.44 -4.28 -11.08
N GLU A 10 11.56 -4.58 -11.72
CA GLU A 10 12.06 -5.96 -11.86
C GLU A 10 12.28 -6.62 -10.50
N THR A 11 12.83 -5.85 -9.54
CA THR A 11 13.02 -6.30 -8.16
C THR A 11 11.67 -6.59 -7.49
N LEU A 12 10.69 -5.69 -7.61
CA LEU A 12 9.35 -5.91 -7.05
C LEU A 12 8.65 -7.10 -7.70
N ASP A 13 8.83 -7.32 -8.99
CA ASP A 13 8.24 -8.46 -9.72
C ASP A 13 8.78 -9.81 -9.27
N SER A 14 9.95 -9.84 -8.59
CA SER A 14 10.49 -11.05 -7.97
C SER A 14 9.87 -11.39 -6.60
N PHE A 15 9.05 -10.50 -6.03
CA PHE A 15 8.46 -10.71 -4.71
C PHE A 15 7.41 -11.81 -4.76
N ARG A 16 7.25 -12.55 -3.65
CA ARG A 16 6.20 -13.56 -3.55
C ARG A 16 4.84 -12.88 -3.56
N VAL A 17 3.95 -13.31 -4.46
CA VAL A 17 2.60 -12.77 -4.58
C VAL A 17 1.64 -13.63 -3.78
N LEU A 18 0.78 -13.01 -2.98
CA LEU A 18 -0.32 -13.71 -2.34
C LEU A 18 -1.44 -14.02 -3.35
N THR A 19 -2.01 -15.21 -3.26
CA THR A 19 -3.01 -15.72 -4.20
C THR A 19 -4.27 -14.84 -4.26
N GLU A 20 -4.82 -14.47 -3.10
CA GLU A 20 -6.04 -13.65 -3.03
C GLU A 20 -5.76 -12.15 -3.24
N GLN A 21 -6.66 -11.48 -3.95
CA GLN A 21 -6.58 -10.05 -4.28
C GLN A 21 -7.81 -9.28 -3.77
N ILE A 22 -7.61 -7.98 -3.50
CA ILE A 22 -8.71 -7.10 -3.08
C ILE A 22 -9.46 -6.66 -4.34
N THR A 23 -10.60 -7.31 -4.59
CA THR A 23 -11.44 -7.09 -5.78
C THR A 23 -12.63 -6.18 -5.52
N SER A 24 -12.93 -5.87 -4.26
CA SER A 24 -14.02 -4.99 -3.84
C SER A 24 -13.74 -4.42 -2.46
N VAL A 25 -14.38 -3.30 -2.13
CA VAL A 25 -14.18 -2.58 -0.86
C VAL A 25 -15.28 -2.94 0.12
N ASN A 26 -15.17 -4.14 0.69
CA ASN A 26 -16.00 -4.62 1.78
C ASN A 26 -15.16 -5.50 2.71
N GLU A 27 -15.64 -5.69 3.93
CA GLU A 27 -14.90 -6.42 4.97
C GLU A 27 -14.58 -7.86 4.54
N ALA A 28 -15.51 -8.55 3.88
CA ALA A 28 -15.31 -9.91 3.42
C ALA A 28 -14.13 -10.03 2.45
N ALA A 29 -14.00 -9.11 1.49
CA ALA A 29 -12.87 -9.09 0.56
C ALA A 29 -11.54 -8.84 1.28
N PHE A 30 -11.48 -7.88 2.21
CA PHE A 30 -10.26 -7.62 2.99
C PHE A 30 -9.90 -8.81 3.89
N ARG A 31 -10.87 -9.41 4.60
CA ARG A 31 -10.63 -10.58 5.45
C ARG A 31 -10.15 -11.79 4.65
N ARG A 32 -10.69 -12.02 3.45
CA ARG A 32 -10.23 -13.10 2.57
C ARG A 32 -8.74 -12.94 2.21
N VAL A 33 -8.35 -11.75 1.77
CA VAL A 33 -6.96 -11.46 1.37
C VAL A 33 -6.02 -11.45 2.57
N TYR A 34 -6.40 -10.81 3.67
CA TYR A 34 -5.55 -10.68 4.85
C TYR A 34 -5.50 -11.98 5.67
N GLY A 35 -6.54 -12.80 5.56
CA GLY A 35 -6.74 -14.04 6.30
C GLY A 35 -6.31 -15.30 5.56
N GLN A 36 -5.83 -15.25 4.32
CA GLN A 36 -5.33 -16.44 3.61
C GLN A 36 -4.10 -17.06 4.30
N ASP A 37 -3.92 -18.37 4.20
CA ASP A 37 -2.86 -19.11 4.92
C ASP A 37 -1.46 -18.63 4.58
N GLU A 38 -1.24 -18.32 3.31
CA GLU A 38 0.00 -17.74 2.82
C GLU A 38 0.36 -16.41 3.49
N ALA A 39 -0.61 -15.60 3.94
CA ALA A 39 -0.33 -14.34 4.63
C ALA A 39 0.22 -14.56 6.05
N GLY A 40 0.10 -15.78 6.59
CA GLY A 40 0.52 -16.17 7.93
C GLY A 40 1.90 -16.80 8.04
N ILE A 41 2.66 -16.89 6.94
CA ILE A 41 3.90 -17.67 6.88
C ILE A 41 5.11 -16.84 7.32
N GLU A 42 5.49 -15.82 6.55
CA GLU A 42 6.74 -15.11 6.77
C GLU A 42 6.63 -14.00 7.81
N LYS A 43 7.69 -13.85 8.60
CA LYS A 43 7.90 -12.73 9.54
C LYS A 43 9.05 -11.86 9.03
N ASN A 44 9.16 -10.65 9.59
CA ASN A 44 10.17 -9.67 9.21
C ASN A 44 10.16 -9.41 7.70
N ILE A 45 9.05 -8.87 7.22
CA ILE A 45 8.81 -8.70 5.79
C ILE A 45 8.57 -7.24 5.42
N ILE A 46 8.90 -6.95 4.18
CA ILE A 46 8.35 -5.82 3.43
C ILE A 46 7.17 -6.33 2.61
N TYR A 47 6.11 -5.53 2.54
CA TYR A 47 4.95 -5.83 1.73
C TYR A 47 4.56 -4.64 0.85
N ILE A 48 4.05 -4.96 -0.33
CA ILE A 48 3.69 -3.98 -1.36
C ILE A 48 2.25 -4.26 -1.78
N PHE A 49 1.44 -3.20 -1.83
CA PHE A 49 0.12 -3.24 -2.44
C PHE A 49 0.29 -2.73 -3.86
N ARG A 50 -0.12 -3.50 -4.87
CA ARG A 50 -0.07 -3.08 -6.27
C ARG A 50 -1.43 -3.23 -6.92
N SER A 51 -1.89 -2.20 -7.64
CA SER A 51 -3.09 -2.28 -8.47
C SER A 51 -2.81 -3.10 -9.73
N GLN A 52 -3.86 -3.56 -10.40
CA GLN A 52 -3.71 -4.29 -11.66
C GLN A 52 -3.18 -3.40 -12.80
N ARG A 53 -3.63 -2.14 -12.84
CA ARG A 53 -3.23 -1.13 -13.83
C ARG A 53 -2.37 -0.05 -13.16
N PRO A 54 -1.43 0.56 -13.91
CA PRO A 54 -0.66 1.70 -13.42
C PRO A 54 -1.55 2.91 -13.11
N ILE A 55 -1.15 3.66 -12.09
CA ILE A 55 -1.75 4.93 -11.70
C ILE A 55 -0.79 6.05 -12.11
N PRO A 56 -1.26 7.14 -12.74
CA PRO A 56 -0.41 8.30 -13.06
C PRO A 56 0.31 8.84 -11.84
N ARG A 57 1.54 9.33 -12.06
CA ARG A 57 2.39 9.94 -11.04
C ARG A 57 2.85 11.32 -11.49
N LEU A 58 3.46 12.07 -10.58
CA LEU A 58 4.15 13.32 -10.94
C LEU A 58 5.18 13.08 -12.04
N LYS A 59 5.90 11.95 -11.99
CA LYS A 59 6.75 11.45 -13.07
C LYS A 59 6.37 10.03 -13.45
N GLY A 60 5.87 9.85 -14.68
CA GLY A 60 5.50 8.55 -15.25
C GLY A 60 4.23 7.96 -14.63
N GLU A 61 4.20 6.63 -14.53
CA GLU A 61 3.10 5.87 -13.93
C GLU A 61 3.66 4.76 -13.04
N SER A 62 2.84 4.31 -12.09
CA SER A 62 3.20 3.20 -11.18
C SER A 62 1.96 2.45 -10.75
N ASP A 63 2.03 1.12 -10.73
CA ASP A 63 1.01 0.27 -10.13
C ASP A 63 1.21 0.10 -8.60
N VAL A 64 2.27 0.64 -8.01
CA VAL A 64 2.50 0.58 -6.54
C VAL A 64 1.59 1.58 -5.82
N VAL A 65 0.81 1.06 -4.89
CA VAL A 65 -0.18 1.78 -4.10
C VAL A 65 0.33 2.09 -2.68
N TYR A 66 0.99 1.11 -2.06
CA TYR A 66 1.50 1.19 -0.71
C TYR A 66 2.75 0.32 -0.54
N ILE A 67 3.74 0.83 0.18
CA ILE A 67 4.91 0.10 0.65
C ILE A 67 4.88 0.13 2.17
N GLY A 68 5.05 -1.02 2.82
CA GLY A 68 5.12 -1.07 4.28
C GLY A 68 5.91 -2.26 4.78
N GLN A 69 6.09 -2.30 6.10
CA GLN A 69 6.86 -3.36 6.78
C GLN A 69 6.12 -3.91 8.00
N THR A 70 6.50 -5.11 8.42
CA THR A 70 6.09 -5.69 9.70
C THR A 70 7.12 -6.67 10.26
N LYS A 71 7.30 -6.67 11.59
CA LYS A 71 8.06 -7.69 12.32
C LYS A 71 7.29 -9.02 12.40
N GLY A 72 5.96 -8.95 12.53
CA GLY A 72 5.08 -10.12 12.50
C GLY A 72 4.80 -10.60 11.08
N THR A 73 3.74 -11.37 10.91
CA THR A 73 3.27 -11.78 9.58
C THR A 73 2.36 -10.73 8.95
N PHE A 74 2.11 -10.83 7.64
CA PHE A 74 1.15 -9.96 6.96
C PHE A 74 -0.26 -10.11 7.54
N ARG A 75 -0.68 -11.36 7.79
CA ARG A 75 -1.95 -11.69 8.45
C ARG A 75 -2.07 -11.01 9.82
N GLN A 76 -1.04 -11.15 10.66
CA GLN A 76 -1.03 -10.53 12.00
C GLN A 76 -1.14 -9.00 11.94
N ARG A 77 -0.53 -8.38 10.92
CA ARG A 77 -0.56 -6.93 10.72
C ARG A 77 -1.93 -6.44 10.26
N TYR A 78 -2.54 -7.10 9.27
CA TYR A 78 -3.67 -6.54 8.54
C TYR A 78 -5.03 -7.17 8.83
N LEU A 79 -5.10 -8.44 9.23
CA LEU A 79 -6.37 -9.07 9.53
C LEU A 79 -7.18 -8.31 10.59
N PRO A 80 -6.57 -7.76 11.68
CA PRO A 80 -7.30 -6.91 12.63
C PRO A 80 -7.82 -5.59 12.03
N SER A 81 -7.23 -5.12 10.94
CA SER A 81 -7.59 -3.85 10.27
C SER A 81 -8.56 -4.03 9.09
N ALA A 82 -9.01 -5.26 8.81
CA ALA A 82 -9.87 -5.56 7.66
C ALA A 82 -11.16 -4.73 7.66
N GLU A 83 -11.83 -4.67 8.82
CA GLU A 83 -13.05 -3.87 9.00
C GLU A 83 -12.76 -2.37 8.77
N LEU A 84 -11.74 -1.82 9.42
CA LEU A 84 -11.39 -0.40 9.29
C LEU A 84 -11.05 0.01 7.84
N HIS A 85 -10.42 -0.89 7.08
CA HIS A 85 -10.14 -0.67 5.66
C HIS A 85 -11.40 -0.66 4.80
N ALA A 86 -12.43 -1.43 5.19
CA ALA A 86 -13.73 -1.44 4.52
C ALA A 86 -14.63 -0.26 4.91
N THR A 87 -14.67 0.08 6.20
CA THR A 87 -15.75 0.92 6.76
C THR A 87 -15.37 2.38 6.95
N SER A 88 -14.09 2.70 7.19
CA SER A 88 -13.71 4.10 7.39
C SER A 88 -13.82 4.89 6.09
N LYS A 89 -14.49 6.05 6.15
CA LYS A 89 -14.73 6.93 4.99
C LYS A 89 -13.49 7.17 4.13
N ALA A 90 -12.36 7.50 4.78
CA ALA A 90 -11.12 7.79 4.06
C ALA A 90 -10.52 6.56 3.36
N ASN A 91 -10.54 5.38 3.98
CA ASN A 91 -10.04 4.17 3.33
C ASN A 91 -10.98 3.72 2.22
N ARG A 92 -12.30 3.80 2.46
CA ARG A 92 -13.31 3.47 1.48
C ARG A 92 -13.14 4.29 0.21
N ILE A 93 -13.06 5.62 0.29
CA ILE A 93 -12.83 6.51 -0.87
C ILE A 93 -11.57 6.09 -1.64
N LYS A 94 -10.44 5.89 -0.94
CA LYS A 94 -9.16 5.53 -1.59
C LYS A 94 -9.23 4.17 -2.29
N PHE A 95 -9.64 3.12 -1.57
CA PHE A 95 -9.67 1.77 -2.11
C PHE A 95 -10.75 1.61 -3.19
N GLU A 96 -11.90 2.29 -3.07
CA GLU A 96 -12.96 2.22 -4.08
C GLU A 96 -12.47 2.85 -5.38
N HIS A 97 -11.82 4.01 -5.29
CA HIS A 97 -11.21 4.64 -6.45
C HIS A 97 -10.15 3.72 -7.08
N ILE A 98 -9.24 3.15 -6.28
CA ILE A 98 -8.19 2.28 -6.80
C ILE A 98 -8.77 1.05 -7.51
N VAL A 99 -9.67 0.33 -6.86
CA VAL A 99 -10.24 -0.91 -7.40
C VAL A 99 -11.08 -0.64 -8.65
N SER A 100 -11.86 0.45 -8.66
CA SER A 100 -12.74 0.76 -9.80
C SER A 100 -11.96 1.24 -11.03
N TYR A 101 -10.95 2.09 -10.83
CA TYR A 101 -10.24 2.77 -11.92
C TYR A 101 -8.94 2.07 -12.33
N TYR A 102 -8.33 1.29 -11.44
CA TYR A 102 -7.05 0.64 -11.68
C TYR A 102 -7.07 -0.87 -11.43
N GLY A 103 -8.24 -1.44 -11.10
CA GLY A 103 -8.45 -2.87 -10.97
C GLY A 103 -8.01 -3.45 -9.60
N PRO A 104 -8.11 -4.77 -9.43
CA PRO A 104 -7.82 -5.45 -8.17
C PRO A 104 -6.43 -5.13 -7.62
N ILE A 105 -6.31 -5.16 -6.30
CA ILE A 105 -5.04 -4.93 -5.61
C ILE A 105 -4.44 -6.26 -5.16
N ARG A 106 -3.26 -6.58 -5.68
CA ARG A 106 -2.43 -7.71 -5.25
C ARG A 106 -1.48 -7.29 -4.14
N ILE A 107 -1.12 -8.26 -3.29
CA ILE A 107 -0.15 -8.09 -2.21
C ILE A 107 1.09 -8.90 -2.53
N MET A 108 2.25 -8.25 -2.44
CA MET A 108 3.55 -8.88 -2.66
C MET A 108 4.40 -8.79 -1.40
N LEU A 109 5.14 -9.85 -1.07
CA LEU A 109 5.93 -9.98 0.15
C LEU A 109 7.39 -10.31 -0.18
N ALA A 110 8.32 -9.74 0.59
CA ALA A 110 9.74 -10.10 0.56
C ALA A 110 10.38 -10.00 1.95
N GLN A 111 11.46 -10.75 2.15
CA GLN A 111 12.28 -10.65 3.38
C GLN A 111 12.98 -9.28 3.44
N TYR A 112 12.91 -8.60 4.58
CA TYR A 112 13.45 -7.24 4.70
C TYR A 112 14.98 -7.19 4.55
N SER A 113 15.67 -8.26 4.95
CA SER A 113 17.13 -8.34 5.02
C SER A 113 17.81 -8.17 3.65
N GLN A 114 17.05 -8.27 2.56
CA GLN A 114 17.53 -8.00 1.20
C GLN A 114 17.74 -6.49 0.93
N PHE A 115 17.07 -5.61 1.69
CA PHE A 115 17.01 -4.17 1.41
C PHE A 115 17.60 -3.29 2.52
N GLY A 116 17.96 -3.87 3.67
CA GLY A 116 18.63 -3.15 4.74
C GLY A 116 18.74 -3.93 6.05
N ASP A 117 19.57 -3.41 6.96
CA ASP A 117 19.87 -4.09 8.24
C ASP A 117 18.72 -4.05 9.26
N SER A 118 17.67 -3.27 8.98
CA SER A 118 16.46 -3.20 9.79
C SER A 118 15.23 -3.01 8.92
N LEU A 119 14.04 -3.37 9.44
CA LEU A 119 12.78 -3.16 8.74
C LEU A 119 12.56 -1.71 8.32
N LEU A 120 12.94 -0.76 9.19
CA LEU A 120 12.81 0.68 8.91
C LEU A 120 13.75 1.11 7.78
N LYS A 121 15.01 0.63 7.77
CA LYS A 121 15.95 0.91 6.69
C LYS A 121 15.50 0.28 5.37
N ALA A 122 15.00 -0.96 5.40
CA ALA A 122 14.50 -1.66 4.23
C ALA A 122 13.27 -0.95 3.61
N GLU A 123 12.28 -0.57 4.43
CA GLU A 123 11.13 0.22 3.98
C GLU A 123 11.56 1.57 3.40
N GLY A 124 12.44 2.28 4.12
CA GLY A 124 13.00 3.56 3.67
C GLY A 124 13.76 3.46 2.35
N GLN A 125 14.50 2.37 2.13
CA GLN A 125 15.25 2.13 0.91
C GLN A 125 14.33 1.96 -0.31
N LEU A 126 13.27 1.16 -0.19
CA LEU A 126 12.29 0.99 -1.28
C LEU A 126 11.49 2.26 -1.53
N LEU A 127 11.09 2.99 -0.48
CA LEU A 127 10.43 4.28 -0.61
C LEU A 127 11.32 5.32 -1.30
N TRP A 128 12.62 5.31 -1.01
CA TRP A 128 13.58 6.19 -1.67
C TRP A 128 13.74 5.87 -3.15
N TRP A 129 13.92 4.59 -3.50
CA TRP A 129 13.97 4.15 -4.91
C TRP A 129 12.69 4.50 -5.67
N TYR A 130 11.53 4.32 -5.03
CA TYR A 130 10.26 4.74 -5.60
C TYR A 130 10.23 6.26 -5.85
N PHE A 131 10.66 7.06 -4.86
CA PHE A 131 10.71 8.51 -4.98
C PHE A 131 11.63 8.97 -6.11
N GLN A 132 12.79 8.32 -6.32
CA GLN A 132 13.69 8.63 -7.44
C GLN A 132 13.03 8.41 -8.82
N ASN A 133 12.13 7.43 -8.92
CA ASN A 133 11.39 7.12 -10.15
C ASN A 133 10.22 8.08 -10.40
N HIS A 134 9.51 8.51 -9.35
CA HIS A 134 8.21 9.17 -9.48
C HIS A 134 8.13 10.60 -8.90
N CYS A 135 9.18 11.06 -8.23
CA CYS A 135 9.24 12.36 -7.53
C CYS A 135 8.17 12.56 -6.44
N GLU A 136 7.57 11.47 -5.97
CA GLU A 136 6.52 11.45 -4.96
C GLU A 136 6.48 10.07 -4.27
N TYR A 137 5.72 9.92 -3.19
CA TYR A 137 5.54 8.62 -2.50
C TYR A 137 4.31 7.86 -3.06
N PRO A 138 4.18 6.56 -2.80
CA PRO A 138 2.97 5.84 -3.20
C PRO A 138 1.72 6.48 -2.59
N PRO A 139 0.57 6.47 -3.28
CA PRO A 139 -0.61 7.27 -2.94
C PRO A 139 -1.16 7.00 -1.54
N VAL A 140 -0.89 5.83 -0.94
CA VAL A 140 -1.37 5.46 0.40
C VAL A 140 -0.29 5.61 1.48
N ASN A 141 0.96 5.95 1.13
CA ASN A 141 2.06 6.18 2.09
C ASN A 141 2.05 7.58 2.74
N TYR A 142 1.19 8.50 2.32
CA TYR A 142 1.16 9.88 2.82
C TYR A 142 0.62 10.05 4.24
N THR A 143 1.03 11.16 4.86
CA THR A 143 0.57 11.63 6.17
C THR A 143 -0.93 11.93 6.18
N LYS A 144 -1.60 11.49 7.23
CA LYS A 144 -3.05 11.62 7.41
C LYS A 144 -3.37 12.97 8.05
N THR A 145 -4.18 13.81 7.40
CA THR A 145 -4.92 14.84 8.15
C THR A 145 -5.93 14.17 9.09
N LYS A 146 -6.00 14.69 10.32
CA LYS A 146 -7.04 14.32 11.29
C LYS A 146 -8.33 15.14 11.09
N VAL A 147 -8.23 16.30 10.43
CA VAL A 147 -9.39 17.16 10.11
C VAL A 147 -10.02 16.66 8.82
N ARG A 148 -11.27 16.19 8.89
CA ARG A 148 -12.01 15.58 7.77
C ARG A 148 -13.45 16.07 7.74
N ASN A 149 -13.60 17.39 7.64
CA ASN A 149 -14.91 18.02 7.54
C ASN A 149 -15.30 18.07 6.06
N ASP A 150 -16.49 17.58 5.72
CA ASP A 150 -17.01 17.64 4.35
C ASP A 150 -17.46 19.06 3.97
N ILE A 151 -17.83 19.85 4.97
CA ILE A 151 -18.38 21.18 4.83
C ILE A 151 -17.79 22.05 5.94
N VAL A 152 -17.41 23.28 5.62
CA VAL A 152 -17.08 24.33 6.59
C VAL A 152 -18.09 25.45 6.41
N PRO A 153 -18.86 25.83 7.44
CA PRO A 153 -19.79 26.95 7.33
C PRO A 153 -19.02 28.26 7.18
N VAL A 154 -19.37 29.06 6.18
CA VAL A 154 -18.85 30.42 6.01
C VAL A 154 -19.76 31.36 6.77
N VAL A 155 -19.26 31.95 7.86
CA VAL A 155 -19.98 33.02 8.56
C VAL A 155 -19.58 34.34 7.90
N ASN A 156 -20.49 34.95 7.16
CA ASN A 156 -20.30 36.31 6.66
C ASN A 156 -20.43 37.28 7.83
N THR A 157 -19.33 37.64 8.47
CA THR A 157 -19.28 38.81 9.34
C THR A 157 -19.36 40.05 8.46
N ILE A 158 -20.54 40.66 8.39
CA ILE A 158 -20.70 42.01 7.86
C ILE A 158 -20.05 42.93 8.90
N ALA A 159 -18.96 43.60 8.52
CA ALA A 159 -18.30 44.63 9.31
C ALA A 159 -19.17 45.88 9.45
#